data_AF-A0AAX3PN27-F1
#
_entry.id   AF-A0AAX3PN27-F1
#
_cell.length_a   1.000
_cell.length_b   1.000
_cell.length_c   1.000
_cell.angle_alpha   90.00
_cell.angle_beta   90.00
_cell.angle_gamma   90.00
#
_symmetry.space_group_name_H-M   'P 1'
#
loop_
_entity.id
_entity.type
_entity.pdbx_description
1 polymer ?
#
loop_
_entity_poly.entity_id
_entity_poly.type
_entity_poly.pdbx_seq_one_letter_code
_entity_poly.pdbx_strand_id
1 'polypeptide(L)'
;MDKDIMKFLILLVVILSLSACSFDSNKDNCSLKNSENIKNENGYDVRVARDISSFVENNKIYLNYDQNEIIKRYFELNSQYLVLKVLDSLSPEVGFSDGTVNNNVKKNFDYISRLSANSNLKGNHMFFSSDNYVPYSEQLEEEIVSMVKDQIYVVSGDKVGGVDLNSKVSTFIKKLKCSNSNEPEVEEWNVNDMHIVLEADGKQIKNRKYNSLNFFIYFTKKTDKKYETSIY
;
A
#
# COMPACT_ATOMS: atom_id res chain seq x y z
N MET A 1 14.58 -2.62 63.32
CA MET A 1 13.92 -3.02 62.06
C MET A 1 14.99 -3.72 61.24
N ASP A 2 14.90 -5.05 61.11
CA ASP A 2 15.99 -5.86 60.57
C ASP A 2 16.38 -5.43 59.15
N LYS A 3 17.69 -5.47 58.87
CA LYS A 3 18.25 -5.10 57.56
C LYS A 3 17.61 -5.89 56.42
N ASP A 4 17.14 -7.10 56.70
CA ASP A 4 16.47 -7.95 55.72
C ASP A 4 15.01 -7.53 55.47
N ILE A 5 14.32 -6.96 56.45
CA ILE A 5 12.98 -6.37 56.30
C ILE A 5 13.06 -5.12 55.40
N MET A 6 14.10 -4.29 55.59
CA MET A 6 14.31 -3.08 54.77
C MET A 6 14.66 -3.42 53.32
N LYS A 7 15.44 -4.49 53.07
CA LYS A 7 15.72 -5.00 51.71
C LYS A 7 14.47 -5.58 51.04
N PHE A 8 13.64 -6.29 51.80
CA PHE A 8 12.38 -6.86 51.29
C PHE A 8 11.38 -5.75 50.91
N LEU A 9 11.28 -4.70 51.73
CA LEU A 9 10.45 -3.53 51.43
C LEU A 9 10.93 -2.76 50.18
N ILE A 10 12.25 -2.61 49.99
CA ILE A 10 12.80 -1.96 48.79
C ILE A 10 12.51 -2.81 47.54
N LEU A 11 12.62 -4.14 47.63
CA LEU A 11 12.32 -5.04 46.51
C LEU A 11 10.84 -4.97 46.11
N LEU A 12 9.93 -4.87 47.09
CA LEU A 12 8.49 -4.78 46.86
C LEU A 12 8.07 -3.45 46.19
N VAL A 13 8.74 -2.35 46.53
CA VAL A 13 8.54 -1.03 45.89
C VAL A 13 9.03 -1.03 44.44
N VAL A 14 10.12 -1.75 44.13
CA VAL A 14 10.65 -1.88 42.76
C VAL A 14 9.78 -2.78 41.87
N ILE A 15 9.11 -3.79 42.43
CA ILE A 15 8.19 -4.66 41.66
C ILE A 15 6.85 -3.95 41.38
N LEU A 16 6.39 -3.10 42.31
CA LEU A 16 5.19 -2.28 42.13
C LEU A 16 5.40 -1.13 41.12
N SER A 17 6.63 -0.64 40.94
CA SER A 17 6.93 0.36 39.90
C SER A 17 7.06 -0.25 38.48
N LEU A 18 7.23 -1.57 38.36
CA LEU A 18 7.23 -2.29 37.08
C LEU A 18 5.83 -2.71 36.62
N SER A 19 4.81 -2.57 37.45
CA SER A 19 3.42 -2.94 37.15
C SER A 19 2.51 -1.72 36.88
N ALA A 20 3.09 -0.53 36.74
CA ALA A 20 2.40 0.68 36.32
C ALA A 20 2.72 1.10 34.87
N CYS A 21 3.08 0.15 34.00
CA CYS A 21 2.74 0.31 32.58
C CYS A 21 1.24 0.12 32.47
N SER A 22 0.49 1.20 32.65
CA SER A 22 -0.90 1.26 32.23
C SER A 22 -0.92 0.77 30.79
N PHE A 23 -1.50 -0.41 30.57
CA PHE A 23 -2.22 -0.64 29.34
C PHE A 23 -3.30 0.45 29.33
N ASP A 24 -2.97 1.59 28.72
CA ASP A 24 -3.99 2.42 28.11
C ASP A 24 -4.67 1.48 27.13
N SER A 25 -5.78 0.91 27.58
CA SER A 25 -6.74 0.28 26.70
C SER A 25 -7.02 1.35 25.65
N ASN A 26 -6.53 1.10 24.44
CA ASN A 26 -6.71 1.92 23.24
C ASN A 26 -8.21 1.98 22.91
N LYS A 27 -8.97 2.67 23.78
CA LYS A 27 -10.36 3.04 23.60
C LYS A 27 -10.32 4.33 22.79
N ASP A 28 -10.76 4.19 21.55
CA ASP A 28 -11.13 5.27 20.63
C ASP A 28 -9.97 6.08 20.02
N ASN A 29 -9.05 5.42 19.31
CA ASN A 29 -8.00 6.10 18.55
C ASN A 29 -8.37 6.39 17.08
N CYS A 30 -9.67 6.34 16.74
CA CYS A 30 -10.17 6.61 15.39
C CYS A 30 -10.39 8.10 15.08
N SER A 31 -9.81 9.01 15.87
CA SER A 31 -9.73 10.42 15.48
C SER A 31 -8.75 10.59 14.31
N LEU A 32 -9.23 10.35 13.10
CA LEU A 32 -8.64 10.92 11.89
C LEU A 32 -9.04 12.39 11.91
N LYS A 33 -8.07 13.30 12.05
CA LYS A 33 -8.37 14.72 11.79
C LYS A 33 -8.68 14.81 10.30
N ASN A 34 -9.96 14.85 9.94
CA ASN A 34 -10.38 15.26 8.62
C ASN A 34 -9.85 16.67 8.40
N SER A 35 -8.73 16.79 7.68
CA SER A 35 -8.22 18.07 7.24
C SER A 35 -9.17 18.59 6.16
N GLU A 36 -9.83 19.68 6.54
CA GLU A 36 -10.35 20.75 5.70
C GLU A 36 -11.66 20.52 4.93
N ASN A 37 -12.64 21.33 5.34
CA ASN A 37 -13.78 21.76 4.54
C ASN A 37 -13.30 22.26 3.15
N ILE A 38 -13.44 21.43 2.12
CA ILE A 38 -13.40 21.93 0.74
C ILE A 38 -14.84 22.31 0.39
N LYS A 39 -15.07 23.62 0.37
CA LYS A 39 -16.28 24.22 -0.19
C LYS A 39 -16.49 23.70 -1.60
N ASN A 40 -17.71 23.23 -1.85
CA ASN A 40 -18.26 22.99 -3.18
C ASN A 40 -18.06 24.23 -4.07
N GLU A 41 -17.08 24.21 -4.98
CA GLU A 41 -17.04 25.13 -6.12
C GLU A 41 -16.58 24.40 -7.40
N ASN A 42 -17.55 24.24 -8.31
CA ASN A 42 -17.43 24.15 -9.77
C ASN A 42 -16.91 22.86 -10.42
N GLY A 43 -17.87 22.00 -10.77
CA GLY A 43 -18.20 21.75 -12.18
C GLY A 43 -17.30 20.81 -12.97
N TYR A 44 -17.45 19.50 -12.75
CA TYR A 44 -17.38 18.50 -13.81
C TYR A 44 -18.42 17.42 -13.54
N ASP A 45 -19.37 17.26 -14.46
CA ASP A 45 -20.40 16.20 -14.47
C ASP A 45 -19.77 14.89 -15.00
N VAL A 46 -18.72 14.42 -14.33
CA VAL A 46 -18.13 13.11 -14.61
C VAL A 46 -18.38 12.27 -13.37
N ARG A 47 -19.40 11.40 -13.43
CA ARG A 47 -19.56 10.30 -12.48
C ARG A 47 -18.37 9.36 -12.65
N VAL A 48 -17.28 9.61 -11.95
CA VAL A 48 -16.21 8.64 -11.80
C VAL A 48 -16.74 7.62 -10.79
N ALA A 49 -17.27 6.49 -11.26
CA ALA A 49 -17.43 5.33 -10.38
C ALA A 49 -16.01 4.86 -9.95
N ARG A 50 -15.89 4.01 -8.92
CA ARG A 50 -14.64 3.36 -8.49
C ARG A 50 -13.95 2.59 -9.61
N ASP A 51 -13.31 3.29 -10.52
CA ASP A 51 -12.62 2.77 -11.68
C ASP A 51 -11.43 3.67 -11.96
N ILE A 52 -10.27 3.21 -11.47
CA ILE A 52 -8.99 3.86 -11.72
C ILE A 52 -8.69 4.00 -13.21
N SER A 53 -9.15 3.08 -14.05
CA SER A 53 -8.89 3.14 -15.50
C SER A 53 -9.64 4.33 -16.10
N SER A 54 -10.91 4.49 -15.72
CA SER A 54 -11.71 5.66 -16.07
C SER A 54 -11.12 6.95 -15.50
N PHE A 55 -10.66 6.96 -14.25
CA PHE A 55 -9.98 8.13 -13.66
C PHE A 55 -8.72 8.50 -14.45
N VAL A 56 -7.88 7.52 -14.78
CA VAL A 56 -6.64 7.70 -15.54
C VAL A 56 -6.93 8.23 -16.94
N GLU A 57 -7.93 7.66 -17.63
CA GLU A 57 -8.33 8.06 -18.97
C GLU A 57 -8.90 9.48 -18.99
N ASN A 58 -9.84 9.78 -18.10
CA ASN A 58 -10.50 11.09 -18.04
C ASN A 58 -9.53 12.22 -17.70
N ASN A 59 -8.55 11.94 -16.84
CA ASN A 59 -7.56 12.95 -16.41
C ASN A 59 -6.27 12.92 -17.22
N LYS A 60 -6.09 11.98 -18.15
CA LYS A 60 -4.91 11.83 -19.00
C LYS A 60 -3.60 11.68 -18.23
N ILE A 61 -3.61 10.91 -17.13
CA ILE A 61 -2.50 10.79 -16.17
C ILE A 61 -1.67 9.51 -16.38
N TYR A 62 -1.05 9.41 -17.57
CA TYR A 62 -0.33 8.20 -18.00
C TYR A 62 1.16 8.22 -17.67
N LEU A 63 1.70 7.08 -17.24
CA LEU A 63 3.14 6.89 -17.03
C LEU A 63 3.87 6.61 -18.35
N ASN A 64 5.13 7.00 -18.40
CA ASN A 64 6.03 6.54 -19.46
C ASN A 64 6.31 5.04 -19.26
N TYR A 65 6.31 4.28 -20.34
CA TYR A 65 6.50 2.84 -20.32
C TYR A 65 7.70 2.45 -21.18
N ASP A 66 8.74 1.94 -20.52
CA ASP A 66 9.88 1.31 -21.17
C ASP A 66 10.01 -0.11 -20.61
N GLN A 67 9.51 -1.08 -21.37
CA GLN A 67 9.47 -2.48 -20.97
C GLN A 67 10.87 -3.02 -20.63
N ASN A 68 11.89 -2.65 -21.40
CA ASN A 68 13.25 -3.18 -21.22
C ASN A 68 13.86 -2.68 -19.90
N GLU A 69 13.73 -1.38 -19.62
CA GLU A 69 14.23 -0.81 -18.36
C GLU A 69 13.44 -1.33 -17.15
N ILE A 70 12.13 -1.57 -17.28
CA ILE A 70 11.32 -2.18 -16.21
C ILE A 70 11.78 -3.60 -15.90
N ILE A 71 11.94 -4.44 -16.94
CA ILE A 71 12.40 -5.82 -16.79
C ILE A 71 13.80 -5.87 -16.17
N LYS A 72 14.70 -5.01 -16.62
CA LYS A 72 16.05 -4.89 -16.06
C LYS A 72 16.02 -4.56 -14.57
N ARG A 73 15.27 -3.53 -14.17
CA ARG A 73 15.11 -3.15 -12.75
C ARG A 73 14.48 -4.26 -11.92
N TYR A 74 13.51 -4.98 -12.48
CA TYR A 74 12.90 -6.12 -11.81
C TYR A 74 13.89 -7.26 -11.54
N PHE A 75 14.78 -7.58 -12.48
CA PHE A 75 15.86 -8.54 -12.25
C PHE A 75 16.89 -8.02 -11.24
N GLU A 76 17.30 -6.76 -11.34
CA GLU A 76 18.23 -6.13 -10.39
C GLU A 76 17.70 -6.12 -8.95
N LEU A 77 16.39 -5.90 -8.79
CA LEU A 77 15.71 -5.95 -7.51
C LEU A 77 15.81 -7.34 -6.86
N ASN A 78 15.81 -8.41 -7.68
CA ASN A 78 15.89 -9.80 -7.24
C ASN A 78 14.88 -10.15 -6.12
N SER A 79 13.67 -9.59 -6.22
CA SER A 79 12.61 -9.82 -5.25
C SER A 79 12.11 -11.27 -5.32
N GLN A 80 11.88 -11.87 -4.15
CA GLN A 80 11.38 -13.24 -4.02
C GLN A 80 9.84 -13.32 -3.91
N TYR A 81 9.16 -12.17 -3.95
CA TYR A 81 7.71 -12.08 -3.70
C TYR A 81 6.94 -11.29 -4.76
N LEU A 82 7.64 -10.47 -5.56
CA LEU A 82 7.04 -9.67 -6.61
C LEU A 82 6.99 -10.46 -7.91
N VAL A 83 5.80 -10.64 -8.46
CA VAL A 83 5.57 -11.13 -9.82
C VAL A 83 5.32 -9.93 -10.72
N LEU A 84 6.08 -9.81 -11.80
CA LEU A 84 5.90 -8.75 -12.80
C LEU A 84 5.20 -9.31 -14.04
N LYS A 85 4.13 -8.64 -14.48
CA LYS A 85 3.46 -8.88 -15.75
C LYS A 85 3.54 -7.63 -16.62
N VAL A 86 4.10 -7.77 -17.82
CA VAL A 86 4.21 -6.70 -18.82
C VAL A 86 3.13 -6.84 -19.89
N LEU A 87 3.02 -5.85 -20.78
CA LEU A 87 1.99 -5.84 -21.81
C LEU A 87 2.26 -6.80 -22.96
N ASP A 88 3.49 -6.81 -23.45
CA ASP A 88 3.82 -7.44 -24.71
C ASP A 88 4.28 -8.89 -24.50
N SER A 89 4.16 -9.68 -25.57
CA SER A 89 4.73 -11.03 -25.61
C SER A 89 6.24 -10.98 -25.38
N LEU A 90 6.73 -11.81 -24.47
CA LEU A 90 8.15 -11.94 -24.16
C LEU A 90 8.78 -13.13 -24.89
N SER A 91 10.10 -13.09 -25.05
CA SER A 91 10.84 -14.29 -25.43
C SER A 91 10.73 -15.34 -24.32
N PRO A 92 10.73 -16.66 -24.64
CA PRO A 92 10.65 -17.72 -23.63
C PRO A 92 11.77 -17.66 -22.58
N GLU A 93 12.90 -17.05 -22.92
CA GLU A 93 14.05 -16.86 -22.03
C GLU A 93 13.79 -15.82 -20.93
N VAL A 94 12.98 -14.81 -21.23
CA VAL A 94 12.71 -13.66 -20.34
C VAL A 94 11.35 -13.78 -19.65
N GLY A 95 10.37 -14.42 -20.26
CA GLY A 95 9.02 -14.52 -19.70
C GLY A 95 8.14 -15.63 -20.27
N PHE A 96 6.97 -15.77 -19.65
CA PHE A 96 5.93 -16.72 -20.02
C PHE A 96 5.05 -16.16 -21.14
N SER A 97 4.24 -17.04 -21.75
CA SER A 97 3.39 -16.69 -22.90
C SER A 97 2.31 -15.65 -22.60
N ASP A 98 2.04 -15.36 -21.33
CA ASP A 98 1.06 -14.38 -20.89
C ASP A 98 1.70 -13.01 -20.53
N GLY A 99 2.99 -12.82 -20.81
CA GLY A 99 3.73 -11.59 -20.47
C GLY A 99 4.25 -11.55 -19.04
N THR A 100 4.12 -12.65 -18.27
CA THR A 100 4.72 -12.74 -16.93
C THR A 100 6.24 -12.91 -17.04
N VAL A 101 7.02 -12.05 -16.40
CA VAL A 101 8.49 -12.09 -16.43
C VAL A 101 9.00 -13.23 -15.53
N ASN A 102 9.89 -14.05 -16.08
CA ASN A 102 10.44 -15.21 -15.39
C ASN A 102 11.42 -14.78 -14.28
N ASN A 103 11.17 -15.16 -13.03
CA ASN A 103 12.06 -14.90 -11.90
C ASN A 103 11.85 -15.93 -10.77
N ASN A 104 12.79 -16.00 -9.83
CA ASN A 104 12.79 -16.94 -8.69
C ASN A 104 11.82 -16.54 -7.57
N VAL A 105 10.59 -16.15 -7.92
CA VAL A 105 9.54 -15.86 -6.94
C VAL A 105 9.21 -17.15 -6.19
N LYS A 106 9.34 -17.13 -4.86
CA LYS A 106 8.97 -18.28 -4.04
C LYS A 106 7.46 -18.46 -4.12
N LYS A 107 7.00 -19.70 -4.30
CA LYS A 107 5.59 -20.06 -4.12
C LYS A 107 5.23 -20.02 -2.64
N ASN A 108 5.23 -18.83 -2.05
CA ASN A 108 4.72 -18.58 -0.71
C ASN A 108 3.37 -17.87 -0.88
N PHE A 109 2.27 -18.60 -0.73
CA PHE A 109 0.93 -18.02 -0.89
C PHE A 109 0.60 -16.94 0.13
N ASP A 110 1.39 -16.85 1.20
CA ASP A 110 1.17 -15.91 2.28
C ASP A 110 1.78 -14.52 2.01
N TYR A 111 2.69 -14.36 1.04
CA TYR A 111 3.32 -13.06 0.77
C TYR A 111 3.66 -12.92 -0.71
N ILE A 112 2.74 -12.29 -1.45
CA ILE A 112 2.86 -12.10 -2.91
C ILE A 112 2.37 -10.70 -3.30
N SER A 113 3.11 -10.08 -4.21
CA SER A 113 2.66 -8.92 -4.97
C SER A 113 2.64 -9.27 -6.46
N ARG A 114 1.56 -8.93 -7.16
CA ARG A 114 1.45 -9.11 -8.62
C ARG A 114 1.33 -7.76 -9.29
N LEU A 115 2.46 -7.20 -9.73
CA LEU A 115 2.51 -5.93 -10.45
C LEU A 115 2.27 -6.15 -11.93
N SER A 116 1.26 -5.48 -12.48
CA SER A 116 0.85 -5.57 -13.88
C SER A 116 0.92 -4.20 -14.54
N ALA A 117 1.52 -4.15 -15.72
CA ALA A 117 1.35 -3.03 -16.65
C ALA A 117 -0.03 -3.13 -17.30
N ASN A 118 -0.78 -2.03 -17.32
CA ASN A 118 -2.09 -1.94 -17.94
C ASN A 118 -2.08 -0.86 -19.01
N SER A 119 -2.80 -1.13 -20.10
CA SER A 119 -3.04 -0.17 -21.18
C SER A 119 -4.54 0.03 -21.37
N ASN A 120 -4.94 1.23 -21.80
CA ASN A 120 -6.31 1.42 -22.28
C ASN A 120 -6.53 0.70 -23.63
N LEU A 121 -7.78 0.64 -24.09
CA LEU A 121 -8.17 0.00 -25.37
C LEU A 121 -7.42 0.53 -26.62
N LYS A 122 -6.69 1.65 -26.51
CA LYS A 122 -5.95 2.28 -27.61
C LYS A 122 -4.42 2.11 -27.52
N GLY A 123 -3.91 1.35 -26.55
CA GLY A 123 -2.50 0.92 -26.49
C GLY A 123 -1.48 1.96 -26.02
N ASN A 124 -1.82 3.26 -25.99
CA ASN A 124 -0.85 4.35 -25.83
C ASN A 124 -0.79 4.95 -24.42
N HIS A 125 -1.58 4.45 -23.50
CA HIS A 125 -1.86 5.09 -22.22
C HIS A 125 -1.68 4.09 -21.08
N MET A 126 -0.59 4.28 -20.34
CA MET A 126 -0.07 3.28 -19.42
C MET A 126 -0.26 3.68 -17.96
N PHE A 127 -0.70 2.72 -17.16
CA PHE A 127 -0.62 2.77 -15.71
C PHE A 127 -0.28 1.38 -15.18
N PHE A 128 0.14 1.29 -13.92
CA PHE A 128 0.39 0.00 -13.29
C PHE A 128 -0.63 -0.23 -12.19
N SER A 129 -1.02 -1.47 -12.01
CA SER A 129 -1.77 -1.91 -10.85
C SER A 129 -1.08 -3.10 -10.22
N SER A 130 -1.29 -3.31 -8.93
CA SER A 130 -0.86 -4.53 -8.29
C SER A 130 -1.87 -5.07 -7.31
N ASP A 131 -1.97 -6.40 -7.31
CA ASP A 131 -2.72 -7.17 -6.33
C ASP A 131 -1.74 -7.69 -5.28
N ASN A 132 -1.98 -7.35 -4.02
CA ASN A 132 -1.04 -7.58 -2.95
C ASN A 132 -1.69 -8.36 -1.82
N TYR A 133 -0.95 -9.29 -1.25
CA TYR A 133 -1.36 -10.12 -0.13
C TYR A 133 -0.24 -10.11 0.91
N VAL A 134 -0.57 -9.71 2.14
CA VAL A 134 0.37 -9.67 3.28
C VAL A 134 -0.30 -10.29 4.51
N PRO A 135 0.34 -11.22 5.25
CA PRO A 135 -0.27 -11.84 6.42
C PRO A 135 -0.49 -10.82 7.54
N TYR A 136 -1.50 -11.05 8.38
CA TYR A 136 -1.60 -10.28 9.60
C TYR A 136 -0.48 -10.67 10.56
N SER A 137 0.44 -9.75 10.79
CA SER A 137 1.58 -9.87 11.70
C SER A 137 1.85 -8.54 12.40
N GLU A 138 2.76 -8.53 13.37
CA GLU A 138 3.26 -7.28 13.97
C GLU A 138 4.06 -6.45 12.95
N GLN A 139 4.58 -7.08 11.90
CA GLN A 139 5.37 -6.47 10.82
C GLN A 139 4.53 -6.00 9.62
N LEU A 140 3.20 -6.10 9.67
CA LEU A 140 2.30 -5.78 8.54
C LEU A 140 2.63 -4.45 7.85
N GLU A 141 2.83 -3.38 8.61
CA GLU A 141 3.15 -2.06 8.05
C GLU A 141 4.53 -2.04 7.38
N GLU A 142 5.54 -2.67 7.98
CA GLU A 142 6.90 -2.76 7.41
C GLU A 142 6.92 -3.58 6.12
N GLU A 143 6.18 -4.69 6.09
CA GLU A 143 6.02 -5.55 4.92
C GLU A 143 5.34 -4.80 3.76
N ILE A 144 4.27 -4.06 4.04
CA ILE A 144 3.60 -3.22 3.03
C ILE A 144 4.53 -2.11 2.53
N VAL A 145 5.25 -1.42 3.42
CA VAL A 145 6.22 -0.37 3.03
C VAL A 145 7.28 -0.95 2.09
N SER A 146 7.88 -2.08 2.45
CA SER A 146 8.90 -2.75 1.64
C SER A 146 8.34 -3.11 0.26
N MET A 147 7.15 -3.71 0.25
CA MET A 147 6.44 -4.09 -0.96
C MET A 147 6.12 -2.91 -1.88
N VAL A 148 5.63 -1.79 -1.34
CA VAL A 148 5.34 -0.59 -2.12
C VAL A 148 6.63 0.03 -2.67
N LYS A 149 7.69 0.08 -1.86
CA LYS A 149 9.00 0.63 -2.26
C LYS A 149 9.62 -0.12 -3.44
N ASP A 150 9.58 -1.45 -3.39
CA ASP A 150 10.11 -2.31 -4.44
C ASP A 150 9.34 -2.11 -5.75
N GLN A 151 8.01 -2.00 -5.68
CA GLN A 151 7.19 -1.72 -6.85
C GLN A 151 7.44 -0.33 -7.44
N ILE A 152 7.60 0.69 -6.58
CA ILE A 152 7.98 2.04 -7.04
C ILE A 152 9.30 1.99 -7.81
N TYR A 153 10.31 1.27 -7.31
CA TYR A 153 11.58 1.12 -8.00
C TYR A 153 11.40 0.46 -9.37
N VAL A 154 10.64 -0.62 -9.45
CA VAL A 154 10.36 -1.31 -10.72
C VAL A 154 9.64 -0.41 -11.72
N VAL A 155 8.66 0.39 -11.26
CA VAL A 155 7.87 1.28 -12.13
C VAL A 155 8.69 2.50 -12.57
N SER A 156 9.26 3.26 -11.63
CA SER A 156 9.87 4.57 -11.90
C SER A 156 11.40 4.60 -11.95
N GLY A 157 12.06 3.65 -11.28
CA GLY A 157 13.52 3.61 -11.14
C GLY A 157 14.00 4.45 -9.97
N ASP A 158 13.09 5.23 -9.38
CA ASP A 158 13.37 6.04 -8.24
C ASP A 158 13.45 5.20 -6.97
N LYS A 159 14.37 5.61 -6.08
CA LYS A 159 14.43 5.10 -4.72
C LYS A 159 13.69 6.08 -3.81
N VAL A 160 12.61 5.62 -3.18
CA VAL A 160 11.84 6.45 -2.26
C VAL A 160 12.40 6.34 -0.84
N GLY A 161 12.50 7.49 -0.16
CA GLY A 161 12.87 7.57 1.25
C GLY A 161 11.80 6.96 2.16
N GLY A 162 12.19 6.31 3.25
CA GLY A 162 11.27 5.54 4.09
C GLY A 162 10.26 6.37 4.88
N VAL A 163 10.59 7.60 5.28
CA VAL A 163 9.80 8.34 6.28
C VAL A 163 8.41 8.73 5.77
N ASP A 164 8.29 9.27 4.55
CA ASP A 164 7.00 9.69 3.99
C ASP A 164 6.11 8.47 3.64
N LEU A 165 6.71 7.39 3.12
CA LEU A 165 5.99 6.16 2.79
C LEU A 165 5.47 5.48 4.05
N ASN A 166 6.25 5.44 5.13
CA ASN A 166 5.82 4.88 6.42
C ASN A 166 4.57 5.60 6.93
N SER A 167 4.58 6.95 6.92
CA SER A 167 3.42 7.73 7.37
C SER A 167 2.15 7.44 6.55
N LYS A 168 2.30 7.25 5.23
CA LYS A 168 1.19 6.91 4.33
C LYS A 168 0.63 5.51 4.59
N VAL A 169 1.50 4.52 4.74
CA VAL A 169 1.08 3.15 5.08
C VAL A 169 0.42 3.09 6.46
N SER A 170 0.98 3.74 7.48
CA SER A 170 0.36 3.80 8.80
C SER A 170 -1.01 4.49 8.76
N THR A 171 -1.17 5.55 7.97
CA THR A 171 -2.46 6.23 7.78
C THR A 171 -3.48 5.30 7.11
N PHE A 172 -3.06 4.57 6.06
CA PHE A 172 -3.87 3.58 5.37
C PHE A 172 -4.35 2.46 6.31
N ILE A 173 -3.44 1.86 7.09
CA ILE A 173 -3.80 0.85 8.08
C ILE A 173 -4.75 1.39 9.15
N LYS A 174 -4.55 2.64 9.60
CA LYS A 174 -5.44 3.29 10.55
C LYS A 174 -6.84 3.50 9.96
N LYS A 175 -6.95 3.97 8.72
CA LYS A 175 -8.22 4.10 7.97
C LYS A 175 -8.95 2.75 7.94
N LEU A 176 -8.27 1.68 7.53
CA LEU A 176 -8.84 0.32 7.49
C LEU A 176 -9.36 -0.14 8.87
N LYS A 177 -8.57 0.03 9.94
CA LYS A 177 -8.96 -0.34 11.30
C LYS A 177 -10.19 0.44 11.78
N CYS A 178 -10.34 1.68 11.33
CA CYS A 178 -11.43 2.58 11.74
C CYS A 178 -12.66 2.51 10.84
N SER A 179 -12.55 1.96 9.63
CA SER A 179 -13.63 1.94 8.64
C SER A 179 -14.86 1.16 9.09
N ASN A 180 -16.02 1.81 9.10
CA ASN A 180 -17.32 1.14 9.24
C ASN A 180 -18.10 1.14 7.93
N SER A 181 -17.47 1.57 6.83
CA SER A 181 -18.12 1.70 5.54
C SER A 181 -18.15 0.37 4.79
N ASN A 182 -19.07 0.26 3.82
CA ASN A 182 -19.05 -0.83 2.84
C ASN A 182 -18.11 -0.52 1.65
N GLU A 183 -17.50 0.64 1.71
CA GLU A 183 -16.65 1.24 0.72
C GLU A 183 -15.18 0.96 1.03
N PRO A 184 -14.36 0.58 0.04
CA PRO A 184 -12.91 0.54 0.19
C PRO A 184 -12.34 1.83 0.77
N GLU A 185 -11.42 1.66 1.72
CA GLU A 185 -10.60 2.75 2.23
C GLU A 185 -9.46 3.01 1.26
N VAL A 186 -9.18 4.30 1.05
CA VAL A 186 -8.16 4.75 0.10
C VAL A 186 -7.15 5.65 0.81
N GLU A 187 -5.88 5.46 0.50
CA GLU A 187 -4.82 6.44 0.79
C GLU A 187 -4.07 6.75 -0.49
N GLU A 188 -3.93 8.03 -0.82
CA GLU A 188 -3.25 8.48 -2.03
C GLU A 188 -2.21 9.55 -1.75
N TRP A 189 -1.16 9.58 -2.58
CA TRP A 189 -0.13 10.62 -2.53
C TRP A 189 0.65 10.67 -3.83
N ASN A 190 1.42 11.74 -3.99
CA ASN A 190 2.37 11.89 -5.09
C ASN A 190 3.79 11.63 -4.57
N VAL A 191 4.58 10.89 -5.34
CA VAL A 191 6.02 10.71 -5.13
C VAL A 191 6.73 10.83 -6.47
N ASN A 192 7.72 11.71 -6.55
CA ASN A 192 8.38 12.10 -7.79
C ASN A 192 7.34 12.49 -8.87
N ASP A 193 7.36 11.82 -10.03
CA ASP A 193 6.41 12.02 -11.13
C ASP A 193 5.24 11.01 -11.12
N MET A 194 5.06 10.28 -10.02
CA MET A 194 3.99 9.30 -9.86
C MET A 194 2.92 9.76 -8.86
N HIS A 195 1.69 9.37 -9.14
CA HIS A 195 0.56 9.37 -8.23
C HIS A 195 0.25 7.92 -7.85
N ILE A 196 0.24 7.65 -6.54
CA ILE A 196 0.07 6.33 -5.96
C ILE A 196 -1.25 6.29 -5.20
N VAL A 197 -2.03 5.24 -5.41
CA VAL A 197 -3.28 4.98 -4.72
C VAL A 197 -3.20 3.59 -4.07
N LEU A 198 -3.40 3.53 -2.75
CA LEU A 198 -3.65 2.29 -2.01
C LEU A 198 -5.14 2.12 -1.78
N GLU A 199 -5.68 0.93 -2.04
CA GLU A 199 -7.10 0.64 -1.83
C GLU A 199 -7.29 -0.74 -1.18
N ALA A 200 -8.12 -0.83 -0.14
CA ALA A 200 -8.54 -2.11 0.41
C ALA A 200 -9.91 -2.03 1.11
N ASP A 201 -10.62 -3.16 1.15
CA ASP A 201 -11.83 -3.29 1.96
C ASP A 201 -11.49 -3.30 3.45
N GLY A 202 -11.94 -2.28 4.19
CA GLY A 202 -11.76 -2.15 5.64
C GLY A 202 -12.38 -3.28 6.46
N LYS A 203 -13.31 -4.06 5.90
CA LYS A 203 -13.86 -5.25 6.57
C LYS A 203 -12.83 -6.37 6.75
N GLN A 204 -11.81 -6.43 5.89
CA GLN A 204 -10.81 -7.49 5.94
C GLN A 204 -10.06 -7.52 7.27
N ILE A 205 -9.70 -6.35 7.80
CA ILE A 205 -8.91 -6.27 9.04
C ILE A 205 -9.76 -6.53 10.30
N LYS A 206 -11.07 -6.34 10.21
CA LYS A 206 -12.01 -6.56 11.32
C LYS A 206 -12.55 -7.99 11.38
N ASN A 207 -12.53 -8.69 10.26
CA ASN A 207 -13.08 -10.04 10.17
C ASN A 207 -11.98 -11.09 10.40
N ARG A 208 -12.08 -11.76 11.55
CA ARG A 208 -11.16 -12.81 12.01
C ARG A 208 -11.06 -14.04 11.10
N LYS A 209 -11.88 -14.13 10.05
CA LYS A 209 -11.76 -15.19 9.02
C LYS A 209 -10.64 -14.92 8.02
N TYR A 210 -10.16 -13.68 7.91
CA TYR A 210 -9.02 -13.34 7.07
C TYR A 210 -7.74 -13.45 7.89
N ASN A 211 -6.75 -14.17 7.36
CA ASN A 211 -5.42 -14.31 7.96
C ASN A 211 -4.40 -13.33 7.34
N SER A 212 -4.87 -12.52 6.40
CA SER A 212 -4.07 -11.59 5.61
C SER A 212 -4.88 -10.37 5.20
N LEU A 213 -4.17 -9.31 4.86
CA LEU A 213 -4.68 -8.15 4.18
C LEU A 213 -4.48 -8.32 2.67
N ASN A 214 -5.57 -8.26 1.91
CA ASN A 214 -5.50 -8.03 0.48
C ASN A 214 -5.69 -6.53 0.20
N PHE A 215 -4.82 -5.96 -0.62
CA PHE A 215 -4.91 -4.57 -1.03
C PHE A 215 -4.40 -4.37 -2.45
N PHE A 216 -4.90 -3.33 -3.08
CA PHE A 216 -4.55 -2.91 -4.43
C PHE A 216 -3.65 -1.69 -4.37
N ILE A 217 -2.66 -1.62 -5.26
CA ILE A 217 -1.88 -0.40 -5.49
C ILE A 217 -2.06 0.00 -6.95
N TYR A 218 -2.23 1.29 -7.19
CA TYR A 218 -2.22 1.86 -8.53
C TYR A 218 -1.12 2.90 -8.65
N PHE A 219 -0.37 2.85 -9.75
CA PHE A 219 0.66 3.81 -10.10
C PHE A 219 0.30 4.50 -11.41
N THR A 220 0.14 5.81 -11.34
CA THR A 220 -0.26 6.68 -12.46
C THR A 220 0.66 7.89 -12.49
N LYS A 221 0.54 8.76 -13.51
CA LYS A 221 1.31 10.01 -13.53
C LYS A 221 0.83 10.94 -12.42
N LYS A 222 1.77 11.64 -11.79
CA LYS A 222 1.49 12.68 -10.81
C LYS A 222 0.38 13.62 -11.28
N THR A 223 -0.56 13.89 -10.39
CA THR A 223 -1.72 14.74 -10.64
C THR A 223 -2.09 15.55 -9.40
N ASP A 224 -2.68 16.72 -9.63
CA ASP A 224 -3.28 17.54 -8.57
C ASP A 224 -4.76 17.15 -8.30
N LYS A 225 -5.27 16.14 -9.02
CA LYS A 225 -6.61 15.58 -8.83
C LYS A 225 -6.55 14.46 -7.80
N LYS A 226 -7.53 14.45 -6.90
CA LYS A 226 -7.68 13.41 -5.88
C LYS A 226 -8.60 12.29 -6.37
N TYR A 227 -8.08 11.07 -6.46
CA TYR A 227 -8.87 9.88 -6.74
C TYR A 227 -9.87 9.62 -5.61
N GLU A 228 -9.48 9.78 -4.34
CA GLU A 228 -10.35 9.49 -3.18
C GLU A 228 -11.65 10.30 -3.23
N THR A 229 -11.59 11.54 -3.72
CA THR A 229 -12.74 12.44 -3.88
C THR A 229 -13.57 12.16 -5.12
N SER A 230 -12.98 11.48 -6.11
CA SER A 230 -13.66 11.13 -7.35
C SER A 230 -14.57 9.90 -7.20
N ILE A 231 -14.52 9.21 -6.06
CA ILE A 231 -15.29 7.99 -5.79
C ILE A 231 -16.77 8.28 -5.47
N TYR A 232 -17.15 9.53 -5.17
CA TYR A 232 -18.46 9.92 -4.63
C TYR A 232 -19.34 10.67 -5.63
#